data_AF-A0A9P5H5T3-F1
#
_entry.id   AF-A0A9P5H5T3-F1
#
_cell.length_a   1.000
_cell.length_b   1.000
_cell.length_c   1.000
_cell.angle_alpha   90.00
_cell.angle_beta   90.00
_cell.angle_gamma   90.00
#
_symmetry.space_group_name_H-M   'P 1'
#
loop_
_entity.id
_entity.type
_entity.pdbx_description
1 polymer ?
#
loop_
_entity_poly.entity_id
_entity_poly.type
_entity_poly.pdbx_seq_one_letter_code
_entity_poly.pdbx_strand_id
1 'polypeptide(L)'
;MRSLSQLLLPAWLLVPTVFGADLGDTCDDMTSGVWASCTATYDHPTGYKRKLCSDGCVTDDIIFGDNRRAVIMQDISPSGSSYTAVRAKETDMDLYKKFADTIKSCYTTGCDRQAIGDFFAVYIQDSDEMADGAFVRMLSDWVNLFADIKIKVAAIKSTAKGVQTRLKTVSAKVTAVKKNACKGTACKGSVAATYLKQVSNTLAAVKHLEGMLAVVTRAENAHTAIQGLNYMAINGAKYKPDNDYLYSLIRDSIITDMGDLIWGFEVAKLMPQIAAKLKVEIVPIGSLSQWSTHSTEALKKVNVILAKNFKNHKDLSKTAALRKVRDGFISIQGSVKKELRDPLIKLTTQLKALDTALSKFPLRKKKLDWEVGSSSYKRWTVNSYNLPCLVMMRQPYNYDGYSTYVDYPTFETCQSDLDLIYLPNHHIPWIKYRFIT
;
A
#
# COMPACT_ATOMS: atom_id res chain seq x y z
N MET A 1 -28.51 8.48 -36.07
CA MET A 1 -29.88 8.40 -35.51
C MET A 1 -30.40 6.98 -35.71
N ARG A 2 -30.37 6.17 -34.65
CA ARG A 2 -31.06 4.87 -34.54
C ARG A 2 -31.80 4.88 -33.20
N SER A 3 -32.97 4.25 -33.18
CA SER A 3 -34.10 4.58 -32.30
C SER A 3 -33.83 4.32 -30.81
N LEU A 4 -34.47 5.14 -29.99
CA LEU A 4 -34.19 5.41 -28.59
C LEU A 4 -35.23 4.74 -27.66
N SER A 5 -35.63 3.50 -27.96
CA SER A 5 -36.80 2.87 -27.34
C SER A 5 -36.59 1.43 -26.81
N GLN A 6 -35.35 0.96 -26.64
CA GLN A 6 -35.06 -0.38 -26.09
C GLN A 6 -33.97 -0.44 -24.99
N LEU A 7 -33.60 0.70 -24.39
CA LEU A 7 -32.66 0.74 -23.27
C LEU A 7 -33.22 1.63 -22.17
N LEU A 8 -34.28 1.15 -21.50
CA LEU A 8 -34.79 1.77 -20.29
C LEU A 8 -34.74 0.75 -19.16
N LEU A 9 -33.98 1.14 -18.13
CA LEU A 9 -33.88 0.56 -16.80
C LEU A 9 -33.10 -0.76 -16.71
N PRO A 10 -31.97 -0.78 -15.98
CA PRO A 10 -31.39 -2.01 -15.49
C PRO A 10 -32.44 -2.89 -14.78
N ALA A 11 -32.45 -4.19 -15.05
CA ALA A 11 -33.51 -5.13 -14.65
C ALA A 11 -33.86 -5.18 -13.15
N TRP A 12 -33.00 -4.65 -12.27
CA TRP A 12 -33.25 -4.47 -10.84
C TRP A 12 -34.12 -3.26 -10.45
N LEU A 13 -34.58 -2.43 -11.41
CA LEU A 13 -35.51 -1.31 -11.18
C LEU A 13 -36.99 -1.65 -11.43
N LEU A 14 -37.31 -2.90 -11.79
CA LEU A 14 -38.69 -3.35 -11.99
C LEU A 14 -39.15 -4.20 -10.80
N VAL A 15 -39.52 -3.52 -9.71
CA VAL A 15 -40.45 -4.09 -8.72
C VAL A 15 -41.87 -3.70 -9.17
N PRO A 16 -42.83 -4.64 -9.29
CA PRO A 16 -44.21 -4.27 -9.53
C PRO A 16 -44.75 -3.58 -8.27
N THR A 17 -45.00 -2.28 -8.36
CA THR A 17 -45.91 -1.60 -7.43
C THR A 17 -47.33 -2.08 -7.73
N VAL A 18 -47.87 -2.92 -6.86
CA VAL A 18 -49.27 -3.32 -6.88
C VAL A 18 -49.88 -2.99 -5.51
N PHE A 19 -50.89 -2.11 -5.59
CA PHE A 19 -51.78 -1.56 -4.57
C PHE A 19 -51.23 -0.51 -3.58
N GLY A 20 -51.83 0.67 -3.70
CA GLY A 20 -51.64 1.79 -2.79
C GLY A 20 -52.34 1.58 -1.45
N ALA A 21 -51.74 2.14 -0.43
CA ALA A 21 -52.42 2.65 0.75
C ALA A 21 -51.63 3.87 1.21
N ASP A 22 -52.38 4.95 1.40
CA ASP A 22 -51.95 6.22 1.98
C ASP A 22 -51.47 5.96 3.42
N LEU A 23 -50.20 6.21 3.73
CA LEU A 23 -49.67 6.15 5.10
C LEU A 23 -49.78 7.54 5.73
N GLY A 24 -51.02 7.94 6.00
CA GLY A 24 -51.37 9.02 6.92
C GLY A 24 -51.94 8.42 8.21
N ASP A 25 -51.30 8.74 9.33
CA ASP A 25 -51.80 8.69 10.71
C ASP A 25 -52.40 7.38 11.25
N THR A 26 -51.68 6.71 12.15
CA THR A 26 -52.13 6.45 13.55
C THR A 26 -51.07 5.66 14.32
N CYS A 27 -50.23 6.37 15.08
CA CYS A 27 -49.67 5.85 16.32
C CYS A 27 -50.45 6.54 17.43
N ASP A 28 -51.29 5.81 18.18
CA ASP A 28 -51.54 6.14 19.57
C ASP A 28 -52.12 4.94 20.32
N ASP A 29 -51.54 4.74 21.50
CA ASP A 29 -52.07 4.05 22.66
C ASP A 29 -52.19 2.52 22.62
N MET A 30 -51.37 1.85 23.44
CA MET A 30 -51.90 0.94 24.46
C MET A 30 -50.86 0.63 25.53
N THR A 31 -50.97 1.40 26.60
CA THR A 31 -50.49 1.08 27.94
C THR A 31 -51.32 -0.08 28.53
N SER A 32 -50.82 -1.32 28.50
CA SER A 32 -51.21 -2.32 29.50
C SER A 32 -50.19 -3.45 29.59
N GLY A 33 -49.70 -3.69 30.81
CA GLY A 33 -48.64 -4.65 31.08
C GLY A 33 -49.05 -6.09 30.82
N VAL A 34 -48.24 -6.80 30.04
CA VAL A 34 -48.25 -8.26 29.94
C VAL A 34 -46.81 -8.75 30.14
N TRP A 35 -46.62 -9.62 31.13
CA TRP A 35 -45.36 -10.30 31.39
C TRP A 35 -45.21 -11.44 30.38
N ALA A 36 -44.36 -11.28 29.36
CA ALA A 36 -44.07 -12.35 28.42
C ALA A 36 -43.07 -13.36 29.01
N SER A 37 -43.44 -14.65 29.03
CA SER A 37 -42.53 -15.75 29.40
C SER A 37 -41.96 -16.42 28.14
N CYS A 38 -40.63 -16.42 27.98
CA CYS A 38 -39.95 -17.11 26.88
C CYS A 38 -39.86 -18.63 27.15
N THR A 39 -40.40 -19.48 26.26
CA THR A 39 -40.42 -20.94 26.49
C THR A 39 -39.73 -21.81 25.43
N ALA A 40 -39.21 -21.28 24.32
CA ALA A 40 -38.53 -22.12 23.32
C ALA A 40 -37.17 -21.58 22.85
N THR A 41 -36.21 -22.51 22.73
CA THR A 41 -34.88 -22.29 22.14
C THR A 41 -34.80 -23.03 20.81
N TYR A 42 -34.48 -22.33 19.73
CA TYR A 42 -34.21 -22.94 18.42
C TYR A 42 -32.70 -23.02 18.16
N ASP A 43 -32.20 -24.20 17.78
CA ASP A 43 -30.82 -24.45 17.38
C ASP A 43 -30.69 -24.40 15.84
N HIS A 44 -30.03 -23.37 15.32
CA HIS A 44 -29.81 -23.19 13.88
C HIS A 44 -28.65 -24.07 13.36
N PRO A 45 -28.66 -24.54 12.09
CA PRO A 45 -27.57 -25.34 11.49
C PRO A 45 -26.18 -24.67 11.42
N THR A 46 -26.08 -23.37 11.71
CA THR A 46 -24.82 -22.62 11.81
C THR A 46 -24.39 -22.33 13.27
N GLY A 47 -25.04 -22.95 14.26
CA GLY A 47 -24.64 -22.92 15.67
C GLY A 47 -25.16 -21.74 16.49
N TYR A 48 -26.16 -20.99 16.01
CA TYR A 48 -26.80 -19.91 16.77
C TYR A 48 -28.07 -20.39 17.48
N LYS A 49 -28.15 -20.09 18.79
CA LYS A 49 -29.35 -20.29 19.65
C LYS A 49 -30.16 -19.00 19.73
N ARG A 50 -31.48 -19.05 19.52
CA ARG A 50 -32.40 -17.92 19.78
C ARG A 50 -33.56 -18.31 20.71
N LYS A 51 -34.08 -17.32 21.44
CA LYS A 51 -35.36 -17.37 22.17
C LYS A 51 -36.47 -16.80 21.30
N LEU A 52 -37.62 -17.47 21.27
CA LEU A 52 -38.87 -16.98 20.66
C LEU A 52 -39.76 -16.37 21.76
N CYS A 53 -40.40 -15.24 21.46
CA CYS A 53 -41.45 -14.64 22.30
C CYS A 53 -42.81 -14.98 21.69
N SER A 54 -43.68 -15.59 22.50
CA SER A 54 -45.10 -15.75 22.20
C SER A 54 -45.81 -14.47 22.60
N ASP A 55 -46.22 -13.67 21.63
CA ASP A 55 -47.48 -12.91 21.58
C ASP A 55 -47.31 -11.72 20.62
N GLY A 56 -47.96 -11.84 19.45
CA GLY A 56 -48.77 -10.80 18.79
C GLY A 56 -48.20 -9.42 18.44
N CYS A 57 -47.03 -9.02 18.90
CA CYS A 57 -46.44 -7.73 18.59
C CYS A 57 -45.32 -7.95 17.57
N VAL A 58 -45.47 -7.36 16.38
CA VAL A 58 -44.31 -6.92 15.61
C VAL A 58 -43.63 -5.88 16.49
N THR A 59 -42.69 -6.31 17.33
CA THR A 59 -41.79 -5.38 18.01
C THR A 59 -41.06 -4.60 16.92
N ASP A 60 -40.96 -3.27 17.06
CA ASP A 60 -40.30 -2.32 16.15
C ASP A 60 -38.85 -2.67 15.74
N ASP A 61 -38.30 -3.77 16.23
CA ASP A 61 -37.00 -4.29 15.86
C ASP A 61 -37.12 -5.32 14.71
N ILE A 62 -37.22 -4.83 13.47
CA ILE A 62 -36.90 -5.67 12.30
C ILE A 62 -35.44 -6.10 12.44
N ILE A 63 -35.21 -7.37 12.79
CA ILE A 63 -33.85 -7.91 12.95
C ILE A 63 -33.28 -8.21 11.56
N PHE A 64 -32.15 -7.59 11.26
CA PHE A 64 -31.39 -7.84 10.03
C PHE A 64 -30.27 -8.85 10.29
N GLY A 65 -30.17 -9.87 9.44
CA GLY A 65 -29.02 -10.76 9.33
C GLY A 65 -28.17 -10.41 8.10
N ASP A 66 -26.88 -10.72 8.17
CA ASP A 66 -25.95 -10.60 7.04
C ASP A 66 -24.86 -11.69 7.06
N ASN A 67 -24.20 -11.89 5.91
CA ASN A 67 -23.01 -12.75 5.80
C ASN A 67 -21.70 -11.97 5.63
N ARG A 68 -21.66 -10.70 6.07
CA ARG A 68 -20.55 -9.76 5.85
C ARG A 68 -19.22 -10.31 6.32
N ARG A 69 -19.18 -10.91 7.51
CA ARG A 69 -17.95 -11.46 8.09
C ARG A 69 -17.37 -12.60 7.23
N ALA A 70 -18.21 -13.47 6.69
CA ALA A 70 -17.78 -14.56 5.83
C ALA A 70 -17.17 -14.02 4.52
N VAL A 71 -17.83 -13.04 3.91
CA VAL A 71 -17.36 -12.36 2.69
C VAL A 71 -16.00 -11.70 2.91
N ILE A 72 -15.79 -11.00 4.03
CA ILE A 72 -14.48 -10.40 4.34
C ILE A 72 -13.39 -11.48 4.45
N MET A 73 -13.68 -12.61 5.12
CA MET A 73 -12.71 -13.69 5.33
C MET A 73 -12.44 -14.53 4.08
N GLN A 74 -13.30 -14.47 3.06
CA GLN A 74 -13.14 -15.26 1.83
C GLN A 74 -12.58 -14.39 0.70
N ASP A 75 -13.16 -13.21 0.52
CA ASP A 75 -12.95 -12.43 -0.69
C ASP A 75 -11.93 -11.31 -0.50
N ILE A 76 -11.78 -10.77 0.72
CA ILE A 76 -10.93 -9.60 0.98
C ILE A 76 -9.64 -10.02 1.67
N SER A 77 -9.76 -10.78 2.75
CA SER A 77 -8.63 -11.28 3.55
C SER A 77 -8.67 -12.80 3.72
N PRO A 78 -8.56 -13.58 2.61
CA PRO A 78 -8.52 -15.04 2.69
C PRO A 78 -7.39 -15.55 3.59
N SER A 79 -7.71 -16.52 4.43
CA SER A 79 -6.70 -17.16 5.31
C SER A 79 -5.56 -17.76 4.47
N GLY A 80 -4.32 -17.45 4.84
CA GLY A 80 -3.12 -17.86 4.10
C GLY A 80 -2.74 -16.95 2.90
N SER A 81 -3.54 -15.92 2.61
CA SER A 81 -3.19 -14.90 1.61
C SER A 81 -2.04 -14.01 2.09
N SER A 82 -1.10 -13.69 1.19
CA SER A 82 -0.02 -12.73 1.43
C SER A 82 -0.37 -11.29 1.04
N TYR A 83 -1.61 -11.06 0.63
CA TYR A 83 -2.09 -9.72 0.30
C TYR A 83 -2.39 -8.90 1.55
N THR A 84 -2.01 -7.63 1.49
CA THR A 84 -2.59 -6.61 2.35
C THR A 84 -3.81 -6.03 1.64
N ALA A 85 -4.97 -6.08 2.27
CA ALA A 85 -6.19 -5.46 1.79
C ALA A 85 -6.43 -4.13 2.51
N VAL A 86 -6.99 -3.17 1.78
CA VAL A 86 -7.47 -1.90 2.32
C VAL A 86 -8.87 -1.64 1.77
N ARG A 87 -9.80 -1.27 2.65
CA ARG A 87 -11.22 -1.10 2.31
C ARG A 87 -11.62 0.38 2.25
N ALA A 88 -12.46 0.72 1.28
CA ALA A 88 -13.16 2.00 1.31
C ALA A 88 -14.39 1.91 2.24
N LYS A 89 -15.07 3.04 2.42
CA LYS A 89 -16.36 3.10 3.09
C LYS A 89 -17.33 2.11 2.45
N GLU A 90 -17.99 1.31 3.27
CA GLU A 90 -18.99 0.37 2.78
C GLU A 90 -20.15 1.09 2.13
N THR A 91 -20.62 0.50 1.04
CA THR A 91 -21.74 1.00 0.27
C THR A 91 -23.03 0.37 0.77
N ASP A 92 -23.67 1.10 1.69
CA ASP A 92 -24.99 0.81 2.23
C ASP A 92 -26.11 1.47 1.41
N MET A 93 -27.35 1.18 1.80
CA MET A 93 -28.54 1.74 1.15
C MET A 93 -28.65 3.26 1.24
N ASP A 94 -28.11 3.89 2.28
CA ASP A 94 -28.20 5.33 2.44
C ASP A 94 -27.17 6.04 1.56
N LEU A 95 -25.96 5.49 1.44
CA LEU A 95 -24.97 5.95 0.50
C LEU A 95 -25.43 5.73 -0.95
N TYR A 96 -26.13 4.62 -1.23
CA TYR A 96 -26.79 4.38 -2.52
C TYR A 96 -27.78 5.49 -2.87
N LYS A 97 -28.73 5.80 -1.99
CA LYS A 97 -29.73 6.84 -2.23
C LYS A 97 -29.06 8.18 -2.51
N LYS A 98 -28.06 8.57 -1.69
CA LYS A 98 -27.27 9.79 -1.88
C LYS A 98 -26.58 9.84 -3.23
N PHE A 99 -25.96 8.74 -3.66
CA PHE A 99 -25.29 8.69 -4.96
C PHE A 99 -26.30 8.76 -6.11
N ALA A 100 -27.39 7.99 -6.05
CA ALA A 100 -28.44 7.98 -7.06
C ALA A 100 -29.06 9.37 -7.24
N ASP A 101 -29.35 10.07 -6.14
CA ASP A 101 -29.86 11.44 -6.17
C ASP A 101 -28.85 12.42 -6.79
N THR A 102 -27.55 12.25 -6.47
CA THR A 102 -26.46 13.07 -7.01
C THR A 102 -26.36 12.95 -8.54
N ILE A 103 -26.50 11.73 -9.08
CA ILE A 103 -26.36 11.49 -10.53
C ILE A 103 -27.69 11.57 -11.29
N LYS A 104 -28.82 11.77 -10.61
CA LYS A 104 -30.15 11.80 -11.25
C LYS A 104 -30.23 12.80 -12.41
N SER A 105 -29.65 13.98 -12.23
CA SER A 105 -29.64 15.06 -13.24
C SER A 105 -28.93 14.66 -14.54
N CYS A 106 -27.96 13.73 -14.48
CA CYS A 106 -27.28 13.19 -15.65
C CYS A 106 -28.20 12.53 -16.66
N TYR A 107 -29.32 11.98 -16.19
CA TYR A 107 -30.26 11.25 -17.03
C TYR A 107 -31.47 12.10 -17.47
N THR A 108 -31.63 13.30 -16.92
CA THR A 108 -32.82 14.14 -17.15
C THR A 108 -32.52 15.48 -17.81
N THR A 109 -31.56 16.24 -17.27
CA THR A 109 -31.41 17.67 -17.56
C THR A 109 -29.96 18.10 -17.84
N GLY A 110 -29.01 17.18 -17.69
CA GLY A 110 -27.57 17.42 -17.76
C GLY A 110 -26.90 17.18 -16.40
N CYS A 111 -25.69 16.62 -16.41
CA CYS A 111 -24.97 16.26 -15.20
C CYS A 111 -24.46 17.48 -14.42
N ASP A 112 -24.72 17.49 -13.11
CA ASP A 112 -24.04 18.38 -12.17
C ASP A 112 -22.69 17.78 -11.74
N ARG A 113 -21.61 18.21 -12.41
CA ARG A 113 -20.25 17.74 -12.10
C ARG A 113 -19.77 18.16 -10.71
N GLN A 114 -20.27 19.28 -10.19
CA GLN A 114 -19.88 19.77 -8.87
C GLN A 114 -20.51 18.90 -7.79
N ALA A 115 -21.81 18.58 -7.91
CA ALA A 115 -22.49 17.68 -6.99
C ALA A 115 -21.84 16.28 -6.94
N ILE A 116 -21.48 15.72 -8.11
CA ILE A 116 -20.71 14.47 -8.20
C ILE A 116 -19.39 14.60 -7.43
N GLY A 117 -18.68 15.71 -7.64
CA GLY A 117 -17.46 16.01 -6.92
C GLY A 117 -17.68 16.01 -5.40
N ASP A 118 -18.67 16.75 -4.91
CA ASP A 118 -18.91 16.90 -3.48
C ASP A 118 -19.32 15.58 -2.81
N PHE A 119 -20.10 14.74 -3.51
CA PHE A 119 -20.36 13.37 -3.06
C PHE A 119 -19.07 12.58 -2.84
N PHE A 120 -18.16 12.56 -3.83
CA PHE A 120 -16.91 11.82 -3.71
C PHE A 120 -15.96 12.40 -2.68
N ALA A 121 -15.95 13.72 -2.45
CA ALA A 121 -15.17 14.32 -1.38
C ALA A 121 -15.56 13.72 -0.01
N VAL A 122 -16.86 13.65 0.28
CA VAL A 122 -17.38 13.08 1.53
C VAL A 122 -17.11 11.57 1.59
N TYR A 123 -17.37 10.84 0.51
CA TYR A 123 -17.13 9.39 0.48
C TYR A 123 -15.65 9.02 0.70
N ILE A 124 -14.71 9.78 0.11
CA ILE A 124 -13.28 9.60 0.31
C ILE A 124 -12.89 9.94 1.76
N GLN A 125 -13.45 11.02 2.30
CA GLN A 125 -13.23 11.42 3.69
C GLN A 125 -13.71 10.36 4.69
N ASP A 126 -14.85 9.72 4.42
CA ASP A 126 -15.42 8.66 5.27
C ASP A 126 -14.72 7.30 5.10
N SER A 127 -13.72 7.20 4.22
CA SER A 127 -12.98 5.97 3.91
C SER A 127 -11.63 5.93 4.65
N ASP A 128 -11.66 5.94 5.98
CA ASP A 128 -10.49 6.04 6.86
C ASP A 128 -9.36 5.04 6.53
N GLU A 129 -9.70 3.79 6.20
CA GLU A 129 -8.70 2.77 5.89
C GLU A 129 -7.94 3.10 4.59
N MET A 130 -8.62 3.67 3.58
CA MET A 130 -7.99 4.15 2.35
C MET A 130 -7.12 5.37 2.60
N ALA A 131 -7.60 6.32 3.39
CA ALA A 131 -6.94 7.60 3.61
C ALA A 131 -5.75 7.50 4.60
N ASP A 132 -5.85 6.68 5.64
CA ASP A 132 -4.89 6.64 6.76
C ASP A 132 -4.49 5.21 7.21
N GLY A 133 -4.94 4.20 6.48
CA GLY A 133 -4.60 2.80 6.75
C GLY A 133 -3.20 2.38 6.29
N ALA A 134 -3.00 1.07 6.21
CA ALA A 134 -1.68 0.46 6.00
C ALA A 134 -1.01 0.89 4.68
N PHE A 135 -1.80 1.07 3.62
CA PHE A 135 -1.29 1.45 2.30
C PHE A 135 -0.68 2.86 2.30
N VAL A 136 -1.41 3.86 2.79
CA VAL A 136 -0.89 5.24 2.85
C VAL A 136 0.26 5.39 3.84
N ARG A 137 0.23 4.67 4.97
CA ARG A 137 1.37 4.62 5.88
C ARG A 137 2.62 4.07 5.20
N MET A 138 2.50 2.98 4.43
CA MET A 138 3.61 2.44 3.64
C MET A 138 4.16 3.47 2.65
N LEU A 139 3.30 4.20 1.92
CA LEU A 139 3.73 5.25 1.00
C LEU A 139 4.44 6.40 1.75
N SER A 140 3.97 6.75 2.94
CA SER A 140 4.57 7.78 3.79
C SER A 140 5.93 7.34 4.33
N ASP A 141 6.08 6.07 4.69
CA ASP A 141 7.37 5.46 5.03
C ASP A 141 8.34 5.51 3.85
N TRP A 142 7.84 5.35 2.61
CA TRP A 142 8.67 5.51 1.42
C TRP A 142 9.12 6.95 1.22
N VAL A 143 8.25 7.94 1.42
CA VAL A 143 8.61 9.38 1.39
C VAL A 143 9.78 9.65 2.35
N ASN A 144 9.67 9.17 3.59
CA ASN A 144 10.71 9.30 4.61
C ASN A 144 12.00 8.57 4.26
N LEU A 145 11.89 7.34 3.73
CA LEU A 145 13.03 6.56 3.27
C LEU A 145 13.80 7.30 2.17
N PHE A 146 13.11 7.89 1.19
CA PHE A 146 13.76 8.61 0.11
C PHE A 146 14.35 9.96 0.55
N ALA A 147 13.78 10.60 1.56
CA ALA A 147 14.39 11.75 2.21
C ALA A 147 15.73 11.39 2.87
N ASP A 148 15.80 10.26 3.60
CA ASP A 148 17.07 9.76 4.16
C ASP A 148 18.08 9.39 3.06
N ILE A 149 17.63 8.70 2.00
CA ILE A 149 18.47 8.36 0.84
C ILE A 149 19.08 9.62 0.21
N LYS A 150 18.31 10.70 0.05
CA LYS A 150 18.81 12.00 -0.47
C LYS A 150 20.00 12.50 0.33
N ILE A 151 19.89 12.49 1.66
CA ILE A 151 20.96 12.93 2.56
C ILE A 151 22.21 12.06 2.37
N LYS A 152 22.04 10.73 2.25
CA LYS A 152 23.17 9.81 2.01
C LYS A 152 23.83 10.04 0.66
N VAL A 153 23.06 10.27 -0.42
CA VAL A 153 23.59 10.58 -1.76
C VAL A 153 24.41 11.88 -1.72
N ALA A 154 23.91 12.93 -1.07
CA ALA A 154 24.65 14.19 -0.91
C ALA A 154 25.94 14.01 -0.10
N ALA A 155 25.91 13.19 0.95
CA ALA A 155 27.09 12.86 1.74
C ALA A 155 28.16 12.10 0.91
N ILE A 156 27.73 11.15 0.08
CA ILE A 156 28.59 10.44 -0.87
C ILE A 156 29.23 11.42 -1.86
N LYS A 157 28.45 12.35 -2.43
CA LYS A 157 28.95 13.38 -3.34
C LYS A 157 30.10 14.18 -2.72
N SER A 158 29.86 14.68 -1.52
CA SER A 158 30.83 15.50 -0.78
C SER A 158 32.11 14.72 -0.50
N THR A 159 31.99 13.50 0.05
CA THR A 159 33.14 12.65 0.35
C THR A 159 33.91 12.27 -0.91
N ALA A 160 33.21 11.94 -2.00
CA ALA A 160 33.83 11.58 -3.27
C ALA A 160 34.66 12.72 -3.86
N LYS A 161 34.11 13.94 -3.89
CA LYS A 161 34.86 15.15 -4.27
C LYS A 161 36.09 15.35 -3.38
N GLY A 162 35.92 15.17 -2.07
CA GLY A 162 37.02 15.24 -1.10
C GLY A 162 38.14 14.23 -1.39
N VAL A 163 37.80 12.99 -1.71
CA VAL A 163 38.76 11.94 -2.12
C VAL A 163 39.53 12.37 -3.37
N GLN A 164 38.86 12.91 -4.39
CA GLN A 164 39.53 13.34 -5.63
C GLN A 164 40.44 14.55 -5.40
N THR A 165 40.04 15.52 -4.58
CA THR A 165 40.91 16.63 -4.19
C THR A 165 42.17 16.15 -3.48
N ARG A 166 42.01 15.24 -2.52
CA ARG A 166 43.13 14.67 -1.76
C ARG A 166 44.03 13.76 -2.59
N LEU A 167 43.47 13.07 -3.59
CA LEU A 167 44.24 12.31 -4.57
C LEU A 167 45.24 13.19 -5.34
N LYS A 168 44.85 14.42 -5.69
CA LYS A 168 45.76 15.37 -6.35
C LYS A 168 46.96 15.70 -5.45
N THR A 169 46.73 15.91 -4.15
CA THR A 169 47.79 16.15 -3.15
C THR A 169 48.78 14.98 -3.08
N VAL A 170 48.29 13.74 -2.99
CA VAL A 170 49.15 12.55 -2.96
C VAL A 170 49.90 12.39 -4.28
N SER A 171 49.23 12.61 -5.41
CA SER A 171 49.85 12.51 -6.74
C SER A 171 51.01 13.50 -6.89
N ALA A 172 50.81 14.76 -6.46
CA ALA A 172 51.86 15.77 -6.44
C ALA A 172 53.05 15.35 -5.54
N LYS A 173 52.76 14.77 -4.37
CA LYS A 173 53.79 14.26 -3.46
C LYS A 173 54.61 13.13 -4.10
N VAL A 174 53.96 12.19 -4.77
CA VAL A 174 54.63 11.09 -5.49
C VAL A 174 55.53 11.64 -6.62
N THR A 175 55.05 12.61 -7.39
CA THR A 175 55.84 13.28 -8.43
C THR A 175 57.07 13.99 -7.85
N ALA A 176 56.91 14.72 -6.74
CA ALA A 176 58.01 15.39 -6.06
C ALA A 176 59.07 14.39 -5.56
N VAL A 177 58.64 13.26 -4.97
CA VAL A 177 59.56 12.20 -4.54
C VAL A 177 60.29 11.58 -5.72
N LYS A 178 59.59 11.29 -6.83
CA LYS A 178 60.25 10.80 -8.06
C LYS A 178 61.30 11.79 -8.56
N LYS A 179 61.00 13.09 -8.62
CA LYS A 179 61.94 14.12 -9.08
C LYS A 179 63.17 14.25 -8.18
N ASN A 180 62.98 14.19 -6.86
CA ASN A 180 64.02 14.52 -5.90
C ASN A 180 64.83 13.31 -5.40
N ALA A 181 64.19 12.16 -5.23
CA ALA A 181 64.82 10.96 -4.69
C ALA A 181 65.27 9.96 -5.77
N CYS A 182 64.59 9.89 -6.92
CA CYS A 182 64.90 8.94 -7.98
C CYS A 182 65.92 9.42 -9.02
N LYS A 183 66.89 10.26 -8.63
CA LYS A 183 67.93 10.75 -9.56
C LYS A 183 68.83 9.59 -10.04
N GLY A 184 69.17 9.60 -11.33
CA GLY A 184 70.05 8.59 -11.94
C GLY A 184 69.45 7.17 -11.93
N THR A 185 70.16 6.22 -11.34
CA THR A 185 69.74 4.80 -11.25
C THR A 185 69.06 4.44 -9.92
N ALA A 186 68.89 5.39 -8.99
CA ALA A 186 68.48 5.12 -7.60
C ALA A 186 67.11 4.43 -7.45
N CYS A 187 66.16 4.66 -8.37
CA CYS A 187 64.86 3.98 -8.39
C CYS A 187 64.72 2.88 -9.45
N LYS A 188 65.82 2.51 -10.14
CA LYS A 188 65.80 1.42 -11.14
C LYS A 188 65.87 0.03 -10.51
N GLY A 189 66.25 -0.08 -9.24
CA GLY A 189 66.26 -1.34 -8.50
C GLY A 189 64.86 -1.95 -8.35
N SER A 190 64.78 -3.28 -8.31
CA SER A 190 63.52 -4.04 -8.27
C SER A 190 62.56 -3.61 -7.16
N VAL A 191 63.09 -3.35 -5.96
CA VAL A 191 62.31 -2.88 -4.79
C VAL A 191 61.63 -1.54 -5.07
N ALA A 192 62.40 -0.56 -5.56
CA ALA A 192 61.90 0.79 -5.81
C ALA A 192 60.91 0.82 -6.97
N ALA A 193 61.22 0.13 -8.07
CA ALA A 193 60.34 0.01 -9.23
C ALA A 193 59.01 -0.68 -8.86
N THR A 194 59.06 -1.77 -8.10
CA THR A 194 57.86 -2.52 -7.67
C THR A 194 56.96 -1.65 -6.78
N TYR A 195 57.54 -0.95 -5.80
CA TYR A 195 56.76 -0.09 -4.92
C TYR A 195 56.12 1.08 -5.68
N LEU A 196 56.86 1.76 -6.56
CA LEU A 196 56.32 2.86 -7.36
C LEU A 196 55.22 2.39 -8.32
N LYS A 197 55.32 1.17 -8.85
CA LYS A 197 54.25 0.53 -9.64
C LYS A 197 53.01 0.28 -8.79
N GLN A 198 53.16 -0.24 -7.57
CA GLN A 198 52.05 -0.42 -6.62
C GLN A 198 51.38 0.91 -6.28
N VAL A 199 52.16 1.97 -5.99
CA VAL A 199 51.66 3.33 -5.77
C VAL A 199 50.85 3.82 -6.97
N SER A 200 51.39 3.69 -8.18
CA SER A 200 50.70 4.09 -9.41
C SER A 200 49.36 3.37 -9.57
N ASN A 201 49.33 2.05 -9.37
CA ASN A 201 48.11 1.26 -9.47
C ASN A 201 47.06 1.64 -8.41
N THR A 202 47.50 1.95 -7.19
CA THR A 202 46.58 2.44 -6.14
C THR A 202 46.01 3.81 -6.48
N LEU A 203 46.82 4.75 -6.94
CA LEU A 203 46.33 6.08 -7.34
C LEU A 203 45.36 5.97 -8.51
N ALA A 204 45.62 5.07 -9.47
CA ALA A 204 44.69 4.80 -10.57
C ALA A 204 43.34 4.22 -10.07
N ALA A 205 43.36 3.29 -9.11
CA ALA A 205 42.15 2.74 -8.52
C ALA A 205 41.33 3.81 -7.77
N VAL A 206 41.98 4.73 -7.05
CA VAL A 206 41.31 5.86 -6.39
C VAL A 206 40.78 6.86 -7.43
N LYS A 207 41.54 7.13 -8.50
CA LYS A 207 41.10 8.00 -9.60
C LYS A 207 39.86 7.45 -10.28
N HIS A 208 39.76 6.13 -10.45
CA HIS A 208 38.59 5.50 -11.06
C HIS A 208 37.27 5.84 -10.33
N LEU A 209 37.32 6.10 -9.01
CA LEU A 209 36.16 6.55 -8.23
C LEU A 209 35.63 7.93 -8.64
N GLU A 210 36.35 8.69 -9.47
CA GLU A 210 35.87 9.94 -10.07
C GLU A 210 34.63 9.70 -10.94
N GLY A 211 34.55 8.55 -11.62
CA GLY A 211 33.39 8.17 -12.45
C GLY A 211 32.08 8.09 -11.67
N MET A 212 32.15 7.86 -10.37
CA MET A 212 30.99 7.85 -9.48
C MET A 212 30.30 9.22 -9.40
N LEU A 213 31.02 10.33 -9.58
CA LEU A 213 30.45 11.68 -9.48
C LEU A 213 29.32 11.92 -10.50
N ALA A 214 29.45 11.38 -11.71
CA ALA A 214 28.39 11.45 -12.72
C ALA A 214 27.15 10.63 -12.31
N VAL A 215 27.36 9.46 -11.70
CA VAL A 215 26.28 8.60 -11.20
C VAL A 215 25.54 9.26 -10.04
N VAL A 216 26.28 9.90 -9.13
CA VAL A 216 25.73 10.66 -8.00
C VAL A 216 24.81 11.78 -8.48
N THR A 217 25.21 12.56 -9.49
CA THR A 217 24.37 13.62 -10.04
C THR A 217 23.05 13.07 -10.60
N ARG A 218 23.08 11.92 -11.29
CA ARG A 218 21.84 11.27 -11.76
C ARG A 218 20.97 10.78 -10.60
N ALA A 219 21.58 10.23 -9.55
CA ALA A 219 20.88 9.81 -8.34
C ALA A 219 20.22 10.99 -7.59
N GLU A 220 20.86 12.16 -7.56
CA GLU A 220 20.24 13.38 -7.00
C GLU A 220 19.02 13.82 -7.81
N ASN A 221 19.10 13.80 -9.14
CA ASN A 221 18.01 14.22 -10.02
C ASN A 221 16.79 13.28 -9.92
N ALA A 222 17.02 11.98 -9.75
CA ALA A 222 15.95 10.98 -9.60
C ALA A 222 15.08 11.20 -8.36
N HIS A 223 15.62 11.81 -7.30
CA HIS A 223 14.90 11.99 -6.04
C HIS A 223 13.60 12.79 -6.21
N THR A 224 13.60 13.86 -7.00
CA THR A 224 12.40 14.70 -7.19
C THR A 224 11.28 13.93 -7.88
N ALA A 225 11.60 13.13 -8.90
CA ALA A 225 10.63 12.28 -9.58
C ALA A 225 10.04 11.22 -8.64
N ILE A 226 10.89 10.56 -7.83
CA ILE A 226 10.46 9.56 -6.86
C ILE A 226 9.51 10.16 -5.81
N GLN A 227 9.85 11.33 -5.26
CA GLN A 227 8.98 12.02 -4.30
C GLN A 227 7.64 12.39 -4.94
N GLY A 228 7.65 12.97 -6.14
CA GLY A 228 6.43 13.31 -6.87
C GLY A 228 5.51 12.11 -7.09
N LEU A 229 6.08 10.96 -7.46
CA LEU A 229 5.34 9.71 -7.64
C LEU A 229 4.71 9.18 -6.33
N ASN A 230 5.44 9.25 -5.21
CA ASN A 230 4.88 8.84 -3.90
C ASN A 230 3.76 9.78 -3.45
N TYR A 231 3.95 11.10 -3.58
CA TYR A 231 2.90 12.07 -3.25
C TYR A 231 1.68 11.93 -4.16
N MET A 232 1.87 11.62 -5.44
CA MET A 232 0.77 11.33 -6.36
C MET A 232 -0.06 10.13 -5.89
N ALA A 233 0.59 9.05 -5.43
CA ALA A 233 -0.11 7.89 -4.88
C ALA A 233 -0.84 8.20 -3.55
N ILE A 234 -0.21 8.96 -2.65
CA ILE A 234 -0.83 9.40 -1.39
C ILE A 234 -2.04 10.27 -1.67
N ASN A 235 -1.91 11.26 -2.56
CA ASN A 235 -2.99 12.17 -2.90
C ASN A 235 -4.15 11.46 -3.58
N GLY A 236 -3.87 10.53 -4.50
CA GLY A 236 -4.90 9.71 -5.14
C GLY A 236 -5.65 8.76 -4.19
N ALA A 237 -5.14 8.56 -2.97
CA ALA A 237 -5.80 7.81 -1.91
C ALA A 237 -6.58 8.72 -0.93
N LYS A 238 -6.09 9.94 -0.68
CA LYS A 238 -6.61 10.86 0.35
C LYS A 238 -7.59 11.91 -0.17
N TYR A 239 -7.40 12.35 -1.40
CA TYR A 239 -8.05 13.54 -1.91
C TYR A 239 -8.92 13.22 -3.11
N LYS A 240 -10.01 13.97 -3.21
CA LYS A 240 -10.89 13.93 -4.36
C LYS A 240 -10.13 14.32 -5.63
N PRO A 241 -10.24 13.53 -6.72
CA PRO A 241 -9.80 13.93 -8.05
C PRO A 241 -10.57 15.14 -8.60
N ASP A 242 -10.22 15.58 -9.81
CA ASP A 242 -10.99 16.61 -10.49
C ASP A 242 -12.41 16.14 -10.85
N ASN A 243 -13.35 17.09 -10.92
CA ASN A 243 -14.76 16.79 -11.19
C ASN A 243 -14.97 16.19 -12.58
N ASP A 244 -14.10 16.47 -13.55
CA ASP A 244 -14.23 15.95 -14.90
C ASP A 244 -13.85 14.47 -14.98
N TYR A 245 -12.82 14.06 -14.25
CA TYR A 245 -12.48 12.66 -14.04
C TYR A 245 -13.64 11.92 -13.39
N LEU A 246 -14.16 12.42 -12.26
CA LEU A 246 -15.27 11.74 -11.55
C LEU A 246 -16.54 11.68 -12.40
N TYR A 247 -16.85 12.74 -13.14
CA TYR A 247 -17.93 12.74 -14.12
C TYR A 247 -17.69 11.71 -15.22
N SER A 248 -16.45 11.56 -15.72
CA SER A 248 -16.12 10.57 -16.73
C SER A 248 -16.39 9.14 -16.28
N LEU A 249 -16.22 8.83 -14.98
CA LEU A 249 -16.53 7.51 -14.44
C LEU A 249 -18.02 7.16 -14.61
N ILE A 250 -18.91 8.14 -14.45
CA ILE A 250 -20.36 7.96 -14.64
C ILE A 250 -20.70 7.94 -16.13
N ARG A 251 -20.21 8.93 -16.89
CA ARG A 251 -20.48 9.07 -18.34
C ARG A 251 -20.04 7.84 -19.12
N ASP A 252 -18.85 7.32 -18.83
CA ASP A 252 -18.25 6.21 -19.55
C ASP A 252 -18.68 4.85 -18.98
N SER A 253 -19.67 4.84 -18.07
CA SER A 253 -20.19 3.63 -17.41
C SER A 253 -19.09 2.78 -16.76
N ILE A 254 -18.11 3.44 -16.13
CA ILE A 254 -17.13 2.78 -15.25
C ILE A 254 -17.76 2.49 -13.90
N ILE A 255 -18.63 3.38 -13.42
CA ILE A 255 -19.49 3.12 -12.27
C ILE A 255 -20.81 2.57 -12.76
N THR A 256 -20.98 1.27 -12.60
CA THR A 256 -22.19 0.51 -12.98
C THR A 256 -22.93 -0.05 -11.77
N ASP A 257 -22.21 -0.29 -10.67
CA ASP A 257 -22.77 -0.68 -9.39
C ASP A 257 -22.11 0.07 -8.21
N MET A 258 -22.59 -0.20 -6.99
CA MET A 258 -22.09 0.48 -5.79
C MET A 258 -20.72 0.00 -5.33
N GLY A 259 -20.25 -1.14 -5.83
CA GLY A 259 -18.88 -1.59 -5.66
C GLY A 259 -17.88 -0.76 -6.46
N ASP A 260 -18.31 -0.20 -7.60
CA ASP A 260 -17.46 0.60 -8.48
C ASP A 260 -17.07 1.97 -7.89
N LEU A 261 -17.65 2.40 -6.76
CA LEU A 261 -17.25 3.65 -6.10
C LEU A 261 -15.76 3.68 -5.71
N ILE A 262 -15.09 2.52 -5.65
CA ILE A 262 -13.63 2.45 -5.49
C ILE A 262 -12.86 3.23 -6.56
N TRP A 263 -13.42 3.38 -7.76
CA TRP A 263 -12.80 4.16 -8.84
C TRP A 263 -12.78 5.66 -8.57
N GLY A 264 -13.53 6.15 -7.58
CA GLY A 264 -13.39 7.52 -7.08
C GLY A 264 -12.02 7.81 -6.45
N PHE A 265 -11.29 6.78 -6.02
CA PHE A 265 -9.90 6.88 -5.58
C PHE A 265 -8.97 6.74 -6.79
N GLU A 266 -8.33 7.83 -7.19
CA GLU A 266 -7.42 7.83 -8.34
C GLU A 266 -6.31 6.77 -8.22
N VAL A 267 -5.87 6.49 -6.98
CA VAL A 267 -4.83 5.49 -6.70
C VAL A 267 -5.26 4.07 -7.10
N ALA A 268 -6.55 3.75 -7.10
CA ALA A 268 -7.08 2.47 -7.54
C ALA A 268 -6.62 2.13 -8.97
N LYS A 269 -6.58 3.16 -9.83
CA LYS A 269 -6.13 3.04 -11.23
C LYS A 269 -4.64 3.32 -11.41
N LEU A 270 -4.10 4.33 -10.73
CA LEU A 270 -2.75 4.84 -11.02
C LEU A 270 -1.62 4.03 -10.39
N MET A 271 -1.86 3.32 -9.28
CA MET A 271 -0.78 2.71 -8.51
C MET A 271 0.11 1.73 -9.30
N PRO A 272 -0.41 0.87 -10.19
CA PRO A 272 0.44 0.01 -11.03
C PRO A 272 1.42 0.81 -11.89
N GLN A 273 0.96 1.91 -12.50
CA GLN A 273 1.80 2.78 -13.32
C GLN A 273 2.84 3.51 -12.46
N ILE A 274 2.43 4.01 -11.29
CA ILE A 274 3.32 4.67 -10.33
C ILE A 274 4.42 3.70 -9.89
N ALA A 275 4.08 2.46 -9.51
CA ALA A 275 5.03 1.44 -9.11
C ALA A 275 6.05 1.10 -10.21
N ALA A 276 5.58 1.00 -11.47
CA ALA A 276 6.46 0.78 -12.62
C ALA A 276 7.44 1.95 -12.82
N LYS A 277 6.95 3.20 -12.73
CA LYS A 277 7.80 4.40 -12.83
C LYS A 277 8.81 4.47 -11.67
N LEU A 278 8.38 4.24 -10.43
CA LEU A 278 9.26 4.21 -9.26
C LEU A 278 10.40 3.18 -9.42
N LYS A 279 10.11 2.02 -10.02
CA LYS A 279 11.12 0.99 -10.29
C LYS A 279 12.17 1.43 -11.32
N VAL A 280 11.81 2.28 -12.28
CA VAL A 280 12.75 2.87 -13.24
C VAL A 280 13.56 3.99 -12.58
N GLU A 281 12.88 4.90 -11.90
CA GLU A 281 13.51 6.07 -11.28
C GLU A 281 14.51 5.72 -10.18
N ILE A 282 14.41 4.54 -9.57
CA ILE A 282 15.37 4.13 -8.54
C ILE A 282 16.69 3.55 -9.09
N VAL A 283 16.76 3.23 -10.39
CA VAL A 283 17.95 2.63 -11.03
C VAL A 283 19.22 3.47 -10.86
N PRO A 284 19.20 4.81 -11.02
CA PRO A 284 20.39 5.64 -10.77
C PRO A 284 20.91 5.53 -9.33
N ILE A 285 20.01 5.49 -8.35
CA ILE A 285 20.38 5.33 -6.92
C ILE A 285 20.95 3.93 -6.67
N GLY A 286 20.31 2.90 -7.25
CA GLY A 286 20.82 1.52 -7.20
C GLY A 286 22.21 1.38 -7.82
N SER A 287 22.49 2.08 -8.91
CA SER A 287 23.80 2.07 -9.58
C SER A 287 24.90 2.67 -8.70
N LEU A 288 24.56 3.63 -7.83
CA LEU A 288 25.53 4.21 -6.90
C LEU A 288 26.02 3.18 -5.87
N SER A 289 25.15 2.28 -5.40
CA SER A 289 25.52 1.22 -4.43
C SER A 289 26.63 0.30 -4.95
N GLN A 290 26.70 0.08 -6.27
CA GLN A 290 27.70 -0.79 -6.90
C GLN A 290 29.14 -0.24 -6.75
N TRP A 291 29.29 1.07 -6.53
CA TRP A 291 30.61 1.69 -6.29
C TRP A 291 31.24 1.30 -4.95
N SER A 292 30.49 0.66 -4.04
CA SER A 292 31.01 0.11 -2.80
C SER A 292 32.17 -0.88 -3.03
N THR A 293 32.05 -1.72 -4.07
CA THR A 293 33.09 -2.70 -4.44
C THR A 293 34.37 -1.99 -4.91
N HIS A 294 34.24 -0.98 -5.78
CA HIS A 294 35.37 -0.19 -6.25
C HIS A 294 36.06 0.58 -5.11
N SER A 295 35.28 1.15 -4.19
CA SER A 295 35.82 1.86 -3.02
C SER A 295 36.58 0.91 -2.08
N THR A 296 36.03 -0.28 -1.85
CA THR A 296 36.65 -1.33 -1.04
C THR A 296 37.98 -1.81 -1.66
N GLU A 297 38.01 -2.03 -2.97
CA GLU A 297 39.23 -2.44 -3.68
C GLU A 297 40.31 -1.33 -3.65
N ALA A 298 39.92 -0.07 -3.86
CA ALA A 298 40.84 1.06 -3.73
C ALA A 298 41.43 1.14 -2.31
N LEU A 299 40.61 0.98 -1.27
CA LEU A 299 41.06 0.94 0.12
C LEU A 299 42.01 -0.24 0.41
N LYS A 300 41.73 -1.43 -0.15
CA LYS A 300 42.61 -2.59 -0.05
C LYS A 300 43.99 -2.29 -0.63
N LYS A 301 44.05 -1.69 -1.83
CA LYS A 301 45.32 -1.29 -2.46
C LYS A 301 46.07 -0.20 -1.66
N VAL A 302 45.35 0.73 -1.04
CA VAL A 302 45.93 1.71 -0.09
C VAL A 302 46.58 0.97 1.09
N ASN A 303 45.88 0.05 1.72
CA ASN A 303 46.41 -0.69 2.87
C ASN A 303 47.64 -1.53 2.51
N VAL A 304 47.71 -2.11 1.30
CA VAL A 304 48.90 -2.85 0.81
C VAL A 304 50.14 -1.96 0.76
N ILE A 305 50.00 -0.71 0.31
CA ILE A 305 51.12 0.27 0.29
C ILE A 305 51.54 0.64 1.70
N LEU A 306 50.57 0.86 2.59
CA LEU A 306 50.83 1.28 3.97
C LEU A 306 51.45 0.16 4.82
N ALA A 307 51.23 -1.10 4.47
CA ALA A 307 51.80 -2.25 5.18
C ALA A 307 53.31 -2.45 4.92
N LYS A 308 53.91 -1.80 3.91
CA LYS A 308 55.34 -1.94 3.60
C LYS A 308 56.19 -1.27 4.68
N ASN A 309 57.16 -1.99 5.25
CA ASN A 309 58.11 -1.42 6.21
C ASN A 309 59.38 -0.94 5.50
N PHE A 310 59.47 0.36 5.24
CA PHE A 310 60.68 0.97 4.67
C PHE A 310 61.70 1.40 5.71
N LYS A 311 61.31 1.63 6.97
CA LYS A 311 62.20 2.15 8.02
C LYS A 311 63.43 1.26 8.21
N ASN A 312 63.24 -0.06 8.12
CA ASN A 312 64.29 -1.07 8.33
C ASN A 312 64.72 -1.78 7.04
N HIS A 313 64.45 -1.19 5.86
CA HIS A 313 64.72 -1.88 4.59
C HIS A 313 66.22 -1.89 4.27
N LYS A 314 66.85 -3.07 4.33
CA LYS A 314 68.30 -3.25 4.16
C LYS A 314 68.79 -2.74 2.80
N ASP A 315 68.14 -3.11 1.70
CA ASP A 315 68.58 -2.70 0.36
C ASP A 315 68.52 -1.20 0.12
N LEU A 316 67.50 -0.52 0.63
CA LEU A 316 67.35 0.93 0.46
C LEU A 316 68.21 1.73 1.46
N SER A 317 68.98 1.07 2.33
CA SER A 317 69.83 1.74 3.32
C SER A 317 71.33 1.75 2.95
N LYS A 318 71.71 1.03 1.89
CA LYS A 318 73.12 0.79 1.48
C LYS A 318 73.87 2.06 1.08
N THR A 319 73.23 3.00 0.39
CA THR A 319 73.88 4.23 -0.11
C THR A 319 73.08 5.48 0.26
N ALA A 320 73.71 6.66 0.22
CA ALA A 320 73.02 7.92 0.48
C ALA A 320 71.87 8.19 -0.51
N ALA A 321 72.04 7.81 -1.78
CA ALA A 321 70.99 7.92 -2.79
C ALA A 321 69.80 6.99 -2.48
N LEU A 322 70.07 5.75 -2.10
CA LEU A 322 69.02 4.79 -1.73
C LEU A 322 68.29 5.18 -0.44
N ARG A 323 69.00 5.76 0.54
CA ARG A 323 68.39 6.32 1.77
C ARG A 323 67.39 7.43 1.44
N LYS A 324 67.71 8.31 0.48
CA LYS A 324 66.75 9.32 0.00
C LYS A 324 65.49 8.69 -0.62
N VAL A 325 65.63 7.58 -1.35
CA VAL A 325 64.48 6.82 -1.90
C VAL A 325 63.62 6.25 -0.78
N ARG A 326 64.24 5.61 0.22
CA ARG A 326 63.56 5.08 1.41
C ARG A 326 62.75 6.16 2.12
N ASP A 327 63.38 7.30 2.43
CA ASP A 327 62.73 8.39 3.16
C ASP A 327 61.60 9.03 2.32
N GLY A 328 61.80 9.11 1.00
CA GLY A 328 60.75 9.49 0.05
C GLY A 328 59.55 8.54 0.07
N PHE A 329 59.77 7.22 0.14
CA PHE A 329 58.71 6.23 0.23
C PHE A 329 57.94 6.33 1.55
N ILE A 330 58.64 6.51 2.68
CA ILE A 330 58.02 6.79 3.98
C ILE A 330 57.15 8.05 3.90
N SER A 331 57.62 9.10 3.22
CA SER A 331 56.87 10.33 3.02
C SER A 331 55.61 10.13 2.16
N ILE A 332 55.68 9.29 1.12
CA ILE A 332 54.51 8.87 0.34
C ILE A 332 53.52 8.11 1.23
N GLN A 333 53.97 7.15 2.05
CA GLN A 333 53.08 6.41 2.95
C GLN A 333 52.38 7.34 3.94
N GLY A 334 53.09 8.30 4.52
CA GLY A 334 52.50 9.31 5.40
C GLY A 334 51.40 10.11 4.71
N SER A 335 51.65 10.55 3.47
CA SER A 335 50.65 11.29 2.67
C SER A 335 49.45 10.40 2.29
N VAL A 336 49.68 9.16 1.85
CA VAL A 336 48.60 8.21 1.53
C VAL A 336 47.74 7.91 2.76
N LYS A 337 48.36 7.69 3.92
CA LYS A 337 47.65 7.42 5.18
C LYS A 337 46.75 8.59 5.56
N LYS A 338 47.30 9.81 5.57
CA LYS A 338 46.59 11.03 5.97
C LYS A 338 45.50 11.43 4.97
N GLU A 339 45.79 11.36 3.68
CA GLU A 339 44.97 11.97 2.64
C GLU A 339 43.99 11.00 1.98
N LEU A 340 44.24 9.70 1.98
CA LEU A 340 43.40 8.74 1.24
C LEU A 340 42.72 7.69 2.12
N ARG A 341 43.40 7.16 3.13
CA ARG A 341 42.86 6.01 3.90
C ARG A 341 41.52 6.33 4.57
N ASP A 342 41.48 7.35 5.42
CA ASP A 342 40.27 7.66 6.19
C ASP A 342 39.12 8.17 5.31
N PRO A 343 39.36 9.04 4.31
CA PRO A 343 38.33 9.42 3.34
C PRO A 343 37.75 8.23 2.56
N LEU A 344 38.56 7.23 2.18
CA LEU A 344 38.07 6.02 1.52
C LEU A 344 37.26 5.12 2.44
N ILE A 345 37.66 4.99 3.72
CA ILE A 345 36.87 4.27 4.73
C ILE A 345 35.49 4.92 4.88
N LYS A 346 35.47 6.26 5.01
CA LYS A 346 34.23 7.03 5.11
C LYS A 346 33.36 6.83 3.87
N LEU A 347 33.93 6.92 2.67
CA LEU A 347 33.20 6.73 1.43
C LEU A 347 32.60 5.32 1.32
N THR A 348 33.39 4.29 1.62
CA THR A 348 32.94 2.89 1.61
C THR A 348 31.77 2.70 2.58
N THR A 349 31.85 3.28 3.78
CA THR A 349 30.80 3.18 4.81
C THR A 349 29.51 3.86 4.33
N GLN A 350 29.60 5.04 3.73
CA GLN A 350 28.45 5.77 3.20
C GLN A 350 27.77 5.01 2.05
N LEU A 351 28.54 4.40 1.15
CA LEU A 351 28.01 3.58 0.05
C LEU A 351 27.26 2.34 0.57
N LYS A 352 27.79 1.67 1.59
CA LYS A 352 27.11 0.54 2.24
C LYS A 352 25.82 0.99 2.94
N ALA A 353 25.85 2.10 3.66
CA ALA A 353 24.67 2.65 4.33
C ALA A 353 23.56 3.03 3.33
N LEU A 354 23.93 3.55 2.15
CA LEU A 354 22.98 3.78 1.06
C LEU A 354 22.36 2.48 0.58
N ASP A 355 23.16 1.43 0.38
CA ASP A 355 22.65 0.12 -0.07
C ASP A 355 21.67 -0.50 0.94
N THR A 356 21.99 -0.43 2.23
CA THR A 356 21.12 -0.87 3.33
C THR A 356 19.81 -0.08 3.39
N ALA A 357 19.84 1.24 3.19
CA ALA A 357 18.61 2.02 3.11
C ALA A 357 17.78 1.58 1.90
N LEU A 358 18.42 1.47 0.73
CA LEU A 358 17.75 1.10 -0.51
C LEU A 358 17.13 -0.31 -0.48
N SER A 359 17.71 -1.25 0.28
CA SER A 359 17.13 -2.60 0.44
C SER A 359 15.80 -2.63 1.18
N LYS A 360 15.45 -1.56 1.93
CA LYS A 360 14.15 -1.44 2.60
C LYS A 360 13.02 -1.13 1.61
N PHE A 361 13.34 -0.62 0.42
CA PHE A 361 12.35 -0.33 -0.60
C PHE A 361 12.01 -1.60 -1.41
N PRO A 362 10.77 -2.11 -1.35
CA PRO A 362 10.45 -3.42 -1.91
C PRO A 362 10.56 -3.44 -3.44
N LEU A 363 10.14 -2.38 -4.13
CA LEU A 363 10.16 -2.31 -5.60
C LEU A 363 11.57 -2.25 -6.20
N ARG A 364 12.62 -2.12 -5.37
CA ARG A 364 14.01 -2.29 -5.82
C ARG A 364 14.22 -3.66 -6.47
N LYS A 365 13.65 -4.71 -5.90
CA LYS A 365 13.81 -6.10 -6.37
C LYS A 365 12.50 -6.74 -6.79
N LYS A 366 11.40 -6.37 -6.13
CA LYS A 366 10.09 -6.95 -6.34
C LYS A 366 9.27 -6.18 -7.37
N LYS A 367 8.11 -6.71 -7.74
CA LYS A 367 7.04 -6.03 -8.47
C LYS A 367 5.85 -5.84 -7.55
N LEU A 368 5.08 -4.78 -7.80
CA LEU A 368 3.78 -4.62 -7.17
C LEU A 368 2.81 -5.57 -7.87
N ASP A 369 2.12 -6.38 -7.08
CA ASP A 369 0.90 -7.06 -7.49
C ASP A 369 -0.28 -6.30 -6.88
N TRP A 370 -1.26 -5.95 -7.70
CA TRP A 370 -2.30 -4.96 -7.38
C TRP A 370 -3.65 -5.43 -7.89
N GLU A 371 -4.62 -5.47 -7.00
CA GLU A 371 -6.00 -5.80 -7.33
C GLU A 371 -6.94 -4.73 -6.77
N VAL A 372 -7.99 -4.44 -7.52
CA VAL A 372 -9.07 -3.55 -7.12
C VAL A 372 -10.35 -4.30 -7.33
N GLY A 373 -11.28 -4.18 -6.40
CA GLY A 373 -12.58 -4.82 -6.55
C GLY A 373 -13.56 -4.37 -5.49
N SER A 374 -14.67 -5.10 -5.43
CA SER A 374 -15.67 -4.95 -4.40
C SER A 374 -16.24 -6.32 -4.06
N SER A 375 -16.51 -6.55 -2.78
CA SER A 375 -17.19 -7.75 -2.33
C SER A 375 -18.62 -7.40 -1.92
N SER A 376 -19.59 -8.10 -2.49
CA SER A 376 -21.01 -7.94 -2.17
C SER A 376 -21.43 -8.94 -1.10
N TYR A 377 -22.15 -8.49 -0.07
CA TYR A 377 -22.67 -9.37 0.98
C TYR A 377 -24.19 -9.32 1.05
N LYS A 378 -24.77 -10.49 1.26
CA LYS A 378 -26.21 -10.69 1.37
C LYS A 378 -26.71 -10.18 2.71
N ARG A 379 -27.88 -9.57 2.66
CA ARG A 379 -28.64 -9.13 3.82
C ARG A 379 -30.02 -9.76 3.76
N TRP A 380 -30.56 -10.09 4.91
CA TRP A 380 -31.90 -10.65 5.01
C TRP A 380 -32.59 -10.21 6.29
N THR A 381 -33.91 -10.22 6.26
CA THR A 381 -34.72 -10.22 7.48
C THR A 381 -35.59 -11.46 7.50
N VAL A 382 -36.15 -11.76 8.66
CA VAL A 382 -36.98 -12.93 8.89
C VAL A 382 -38.37 -12.43 9.23
N ASN A 383 -39.36 -12.79 8.41
CA ASN A 383 -40.75 -12.57 8.74
C ASN A 383 -41.37 -13.87 9.24
N SER A 384 -42.10 -13.78 10.36
CA SER A 384 -43.02 -14.81 10.80
C SER A 384 -44.37 -14.17 11.05
N TYR A 385 -45.43 -14.73 10.48
CA TYR A 385 -46.78 -14.28 10.71
C TYR A 385 -47.53 -15.34 11.52
N ASN A 386 -48.36 -14.89 12.44
CA ASN A 386 -49.33 -15.74 13.11
C ASN A 386 -50.53 -15.88 12.17
N LEU A 387 -50.80 -17.09 11.70
CA LEU A 387 -51.92 -17.40 10.82
C LEU A 387 -53.01 -18.15 11.61
N PRO A 388 -54.30 -17.95 11.32
CA PRO A 388 -55.36 -18.77 11.88
C PRO A 388 -55.33 -20.15 11.22
N CYS A 389 -54.97 -21.18 11.99
CA CYS A 389 -55.04 -22.57 11.55
C CYS A 389 -56.32 -23.23 12.07
N LEU A 390 -56.99 -23.97 11.19
CA LEU A 390 -58.13 -24.80 11.57
C LEU A 390 -57.64 -26.01 12.36
N VAL A 391 -58.12 -26.17 13.58
CA VAL A 391 -57.92 -27.37 14.40
C VAL A 391 -59.28 -27.93 14.82
N MET A 392 -59.35 -29.25 14.98
CA MET A 392 -60.56 -29.92 15.45
C MET A 392 -60.47 -30.11 16.95
N MET A 393 -61.29 -29.38 17.71
CA MET A 393 -61.31 -29.45 19.16
C MET A 393 -62.47 -30.34 19.63
N ARG A 394 -62.14 -31.41 20.34
CA ARG A 394 -63.12 -32.36 20.86
C ARG A 394 -63.78 -31.84 22.13
N GLN A 395 -65.07 -31.54 22.08
CA GLN A 395 -65.82 -30.99 23.21
C GLN A 395 -67.01 -31.87 23.60
N PRO A 396 -67.38 -31.93 24.88
CA PRO A 396 -68.56 -32.67 25.33
C PRO A 396 -69.83 -31.98 24.82
N TYR A 397 -70.69 -32.73 24.13
CA TYR A 397 -72.01 -32.30 23.67
C TYR A 397 -73.08 -33.06 24.45
N ASN A 398 -73.94 -32.31 25.13
CA ASN A 398 -75.06 -32.84 25.89
C ASN A 398 -76.36 -32.24 25.39
N TYR A 399 -77.30 -33.08 24.96
CA TYR A 399 -78.65 -32.66 24.59
C TYR A 399 -79.66 -33.76 24.95
N ASP A 400 -80.71 -33.39 25.68
CA ASP A 400 -81.84 -34.26 26.06
C ASP A 400 -81.44 -35.65 26.59
N GLY A 401 -80.55 -35.68 27.59
CA GLY A 401 -80.07 -36.92 28.22
C GLY A 401 -79.04 -37.73 27.41
N TYR A 402 -78.77 -37.35 26.16
CA TYR A 402 -77.70 -37.92 25.34
C TYR A 402 -76.39 -37.14 25.56
N SER A 403 -75.31 -37.86 25.86
CA SER A 403 -73.97 -37.30 26.09
C SER A 403 -72.96 -37.97 25.17
N THR A 404 -72.23 -37.18 24.38
CA THR A 404 -71.14 -37.65 23.53
C THR A 404 -70.05 -36.58 23.41
N TYR A 405 -68.98 -36.89 22.69
CA TYR A 405 -67.98 -35.90 22.31
C TYR A 405 -68.07 -35.62 20.81
N VAL A 406 -68.14 -34.34 20.45
CA VAL A 406 -68.18 -33.87 19.07
C VAL A 406 -66.94 -33.03 18.80
N ASP A 407 -66.34 -33.22 17.63
CA ASP A 407 -65.21 -32.41 17.19
C ASP A 407 -65.75 -31.13 16.53
N TYR A 408 -65.41 -29.97 17.09
CA TYR A 408 -65.78 -28.68 16.54
C TYR A 408 -64.59 -28.03 15.83
N PRO A 409 -64.80 -27.40 14.66
CA PRO A 409 -63.78 -26.59 14.03
C PRO A 409 -63.51 -25.35 14.88
N THR A 410 -62.28 -25.18 15.35
CA THR A 410 -61.82 -23.98 16.03
C THR A 410 -60.57 -23.44 15.35
N PHE A 411 -60.38 -22.13 15.40
CA PHE A 411 -59.16 -21.51 14.89
C PHE A 411 -58.18 -21.29 16.04
N GLU A 412 -56.98 -21.84 15.91
CA GLU A 412 -55.86 -21.55 16.79
C GLU A 412 -54.75 -20.84 16.01
N THR A 413 -53.94 -20.07 16.73
CA THR A 413 -52.78 -19.40 16.15
C THR A 413 -51.71 -20.42 15.80
N CYS A 414 -51.38 -20.55 14.53
CA CYS A 414 -50.20 -21.27 14.06
C CYS A 414 -49.15 -20.29 13.56
N GLN A 415 -47.88 -20.60 13.82
CA GLN A 415 -46.78 -19.80 13.30
C GLN A 415 -46.52 -20.21 11.85
N SER A 416 -46.51 -19.26 10.92
CA SER A 416 -46.05 -19.51 9.55
C SER A 416 -44.58 -19.93 9.56
N ASP A 417 -44.15 -20.69 8.55
CA ASP A 417 -42.73 -20.93 8.31
C ASP A 417 -41.97 -19.60 8.20
N LEU A 418 -40.70 -19.61 8.63
CA LEU A 418 -39.84 -18.43 8.61
C LEU A 418 -39.44 -18.11 7.17
N ASP A 419 -40.06 -17.10 6.58
CA ASP A 419 -39.67 -16.61 5.26
C ASP A 419 -38.49 -15.64 5.38
N LEU A 420 -37.41 -15.98 4.67
CA LEU A 420 -36.26 -15.11 4.51
C LEU A 420 -36.56 -14.09 3.41
N ILE A 421 -36.67 -12.82 3.81
CA ILE A 421 -36.77 -11.72 2.87
C ILE A 421 -35.36 -11.18 2.63
N TYR A 422 -34.86 -11.42 1.42
CA TYR A 422 -33.57 -10.87 1.00
C TYR A 422 -33.70 -9.37 0.72
N LEU A 423 -32.78 -8.62 1.30
CA LEU A 423 -32.65 -7.19 1.08
C LEU A 423 -31.57 -6.93 0.02
N PRO A 424 -31.55 -5.75 -0.61
CA PRO A 424 -30.45 -5.37 -1.49
C PRO A 424 -29.11 -5.54 -0.78
N ASN A 425 -28.15 -6.10 -1.51
CA ASN A 425 -26.82 -6.33 -0.97
C ASN A 425 -26.12 -5.01 -0.66
N HIS A 426 -25.25 -5.06 0.33
CA HIS A 426 -24.26 -4.02 0.53
C HIS A 426 -22.94 -4.44 -0.11
N HIS A 427 -22.08 -3.46 -0.35
CA HIS A 427 -20.81 -3.65 -1.02
C HIS A 427 -19.65 -3.15 -0.16
N ILE A 428 -18.52 -3.84 -0.24
CA ILE A 428 -17.27 -3.46 0.43
C ILE A 428 -16.24 -3.25 -0.67
N PRO A 429 -16.04 -2.01 -1.13
CA PRO A 429 -15.02 -1.71 -2.11
C PRO A 429 -13.62 -1.81 -1.48
N TRP A 430 -12.64 -2.34 -2.22
CA TRP A 430 -11.31 -2.60 -1.69
C TRP A 430 -10.20 -2.50 -2.74
N ILE A 431 -9.00 -2.27 -2.25
CA ILE A 431 -7.73 -2.51 -2.95
C ILE A 431 -6.96 -3.60 -2.23
N LYS A 432 -6.21 -4.41 -2.96
CA LYS A 432 -5.24 -5.36 -2.40
C LYS A 432 -3.90 -5.18 -3.07
N TYR A 433 -2.86 -5.37 -2.28
CA TYR A 433 -1.51 -5.31 -2.79
C TYR A 433 -0.56 -6.27 -2.08
N ARG A 434 0.46 -6.69 -2.83
CA ARG A 434 1.63 -7.41 -2.29
C ARG A 434 2.84 -7.15 -3.17
N PHE A 435 4.02 -7.58 -2.69
CA PHE A 435 5.26 -7.48 -3.43
C PHE A 435 5.81 -8.87 -3.76
N ILE A 436 5.82 -9.19 -5.05
CA ILE A 436 6.24 -10.49 -5.60
C ILE A 436 7.61 -10.40 -6.28
N THR A 437 8.33 -11.51 -6.34
CA THR A 437 9.70 -11.56 -6.89
C THR A 437 9.70 -11.49 -8.42
#